data_AF-A0A2L0B3U1-F1
#
_entry.id   AF-A0A2L0B3U1-F1
#
_cell.length_a   1.000
_cell.length_b   1.000
_cell.length_c   1.000
_cell.angle_alpha   90.00
_cell.angle_beta   90.00
_cell.angle_gamma   90.00
#
_symmetry.space_group_name_H-M   'P 1'
#
loop_
_entity.id
_entity.type
_entity.pdbx_description
1 polymer ?
#
loop_
_entity_poly.entity_id
_entity_poly.type
_entity_poly.pdbx_seq_one_letter_code
_entity_poly.pdbx_strand_id
1 'polypeptide(L)'
;MEQFVICNDCGRKLHQVCVLHIENIWPSGFMCDECHKKKASKRKENKFNAKRLPVTKLGIYIETRVNNFLKKKESGAGEVSIRVVSSSDKLVEVKPGMRSKFVETGELSNEFPYRAKALFAFEEIDGVDVCFFGMHVQEYGSECPPPNTRRVYIAYLDSVHFFKPRHCRTAVYHEIILGYLDYVKKLGYTMAHIWACPPSEGDDYIFHCHPLEQKIPKPKRLQDW
;
A
#
# COMPACT_ATOMS: atom_id res chain seq x y z
N MET A 1 0.91 1.23 -26.97
CA MET A 1 1.56 0.07 -27.62
C MET A 1 2.49 -0.55 -26.60
N GLU A 2 2.34 -1.84 -26.29
CA GLU A 2 3.14 -2.50 -25.25
C GLU A 2 4.61 -2.69 -25.69
N GLN A 3 5.52 -2.65 -24.72
CA GLN A 3 6.94 -2.88 -24.97
C GLN A 3 7.25 -4.37 -25.09
N PHE A 4 8.21 -4.68 -25.96
CA PHE A 4 8.68 -6.05 -26.20
C PHE A 4 10.16 -6.16 -25.89
N VAL A 5 10.57 -7.36 -25.49
CA VAL A 5 11.96 -7.75 -25.30
C VAL A 5 12.30 -8.91 -26.22
N ILE A 6 13.55 -8.96 -26.69
CA ILE A 6 14.04 -10.01 -27.58
C ILE A 6 14.92 -10.94 -26.76
N CYS A 7 14.68 -12.24 -26.86
CA CYS A 7 15.53 -13.22 -26.20
C CYS A 7 16.91 -13.25 -26.87
N ASN A 8 17.97 -13.09 -26.07
CA ASN A 8 19.36 -13.08 -26.54
C ASN A 8 19.84 -14.39 -27.16
N ASP A 9 19.09 -15.48 -26.98
CA ASP A 9 19.48 -16.82 -27.43
C ASP A 9 18.68 -17.27 -28.65
N CYS A 10 17.35 -17.28 -28.57
CA CYS A 10 16.49 -17.75 -29.67
C CYS A 10 15.95 -16.62 -30.57
N GLY A 11 16.21 -15.34 -30.27
CA GLY A 11 15.72 -14.19 -31.03
C GLY A 11 14.21 -13.96 -30.99
N ARG A 12 13.44 -14.77 -30.24
CA ARG A 12 11.99 -14.59 -30.10
C ARG A 12 11.67 -13.27 -29.40
N LYS A 13 10.67 -12.58 -29.92
CA LYS A 13 10.11 -11.35 -29.37
C LYS A 13 8.95 -11.69 -28.44
N LEU A 14 9.01 -11.23 -27.18
CA LEU A 14 8.01 -11.49 -26.14
C LEU A 14 7.60 -10.16 -25.49
N HIS A 15 6.35 -10.05 -25.04
CA HIS A 15 5.91 -8.86 -24.30
C HIS A 15 6.72 -8.73 -23.01
N GLN A 16 7.28 -7.55 -22.75
CA GLN A 16 8.12 -7.29 -21.59
C GLN A 16 7.40 -7.59 -20.28
N VAL A 17 6.11 -7.23 -20.21
CA VAL A 17 5.25 -7.46 -19.05
C VAL A 17 4.93 -8.95 -18.83
N CYS A 18 4.74 -9.74 -19.88
CA CYS A 18 4.46 -11.18 -19.74
C CYS A 18 5.65 -11.95 -19.15
N VAL A 19 6.88 -11.51 -19.45
CA VAL A 19 8.10 -12.17 -18.96
C VAL A 19 8.76 -11.42 -17.79
N LEU A 20 8.12 -10.33 -17.33
CA LEU A 20 8.57 -9.46 -16.24
C LEU A 20 10.06 -9.11 -16.36
N HIS A 21 10.51 -8.72 -17.56
CA HIS A 21 11.90 -8.32 -17.75
C HIS A 21 12.10 -6.83 -17.47
N ILE A 22 12.94 -6.53 -16.49
CA ILE A 22 13.32 -5.18 -16.11
C ILE A 22 14.85 -5.09 -16.19
N GLU A 23 15.35 -4.21 -17.04
CA GLU A 23 16.78 -4.03 -17.31
C GLU A 23 17.57 -3.69 -16.03
N ASN A 24 17.02 -2.85 -15.16
CA ASN A 24 17.64 -2.48 -13.88
C ASN A 24 17.81 -3.68 -12.92
N ILE A 25 17.00 -4.73 -13.07
CA ILE A 25 17.11 -5.96 -12.27
C ILE A 25 18.08 -6.94 -12.96
N TRP A 26 17.98 -7.07 -14.28
CA TRP A 26 18.77 -8.00 -15.09
C TRP A 26 19.46 -7.29 -16.27
N PRO A 27 20.57 -6.56 -16.01
CA PRO A 27 21.24 -5.75 -17.03
C PRO A 27 22.00 -6.60 -18.06
N SER A 28 22.19 -7.90 -17.81
CA SER A 28 22.80 -8.84 -18.76
C SER A 28 21.89 -9.21 -19.94
N GLY A 29 20.69 -8.62 -20.01
CA GLY A 29 19.69 -8.89 -21.04
C GLY A 29 18.76 -10.06 -20.71
N PHE A 30 17.82 -10.29 -21.62
CA PHE A 30 16.72 -11.23 -21.45
C PHE A 30 17.01 -12.60 -22.11
N MET A 31 16.79 -13.68 -21.34
CA MET A 31 16.72 -15.05 -21.85
C MET A 31 15.35 -15.63 -21.47
N CYS A 32 14.63 -16.20 -22.45
CA CYS A 32 13.31 -16.75 -22.20
C CYS A 32 13.38 -18.08 -21.44
N ASP A 33 12.29 -18.46 -20.78
CA ASP A 33 12.22 -19.66 -19.95
C ASP A 33 12.55 -20.95 -20.71
N GLU A 34 12.16 -21.04 -21.99
CA GLU A 34 12.48 -22.19 -22.85
C GLU A 34 13.98 -22.33 -23.13
N CYS A 35 14.69 -21.20 -23.32
CA CYS A 35 16.14 -21.21 -23.47
C CYS A 35 16.84 -21.55 -22.14
N HIS A 36 16.33 -21.03 -21.01
CA HIS A 36 16.82 -21.40 -19.68
C HIS A 36 16.69 -22.91 -19.44
N LYS A 37 15.52 -23.50 -19.73
CA LYS A 37 15.26 -24.94 -19.63
C LYS A 37 16.23 -25.75 -20.50
N LYS A 38 16.40 -25.40 -21.77
CA LYS A 38 17.32 -26.11 -22.70
C LYS A 38 18.77 -26.09 -22.24
N LYS A 39 19.22 -24.99 -21.63
CA LYS A 39 20.58 -24.83 -21.11
C LYS A 39 20.76 -25.30 -19.66
N ALA A 40 19.73 -25.90 -19.07
CA ALA A 40 19.71 -26.27 -17.64
C ALA A 40 20.15 -25.10 -16.72
N SER A 41 19.77 -23.87 -17.08
CA SER A 41 20.10 -22.66 -16.35
C SER A 41 18.84 -22.05 -15.73
N LYS A 42 19.02 -21.13 -14.78
CA LYS A 42 17.92 -20.38 -14.17
C LYS A 42 18.17 -18.89 -14.32
N ARG A 43 17.08 -18.13 -14.37
CA ARG A 43 17.13 -16.67 -14.26
C ARG A 43 17.80 -16.29 -12.93
N LYS A 44 18.66 -15.28 -12.95
CA LYS A 44 19.26 -14.73 -11.74
C LYS A 44 18.15 -14.24 -10.79
N GLU A 45 18.32 -14.46 -9.50
CA GLU A 45 17.34 -14.04 -8.48
C GLU A 45 17.04 -12.53 -8.53
N ASN A 46 15.75 -12.18 -8.37
CA ASN A 46 15.35 -10.78 -8.21
C ASN A 46 15.66 -10.29 -6.80
N LYS A 47 16.65 -9.39 -6.70
CA LYS A 47 17.06 -8.75 -5.45
C LYS A 47 16.18 -7.56 -5.04
N PHE A 48 15.30 -7.08 -5.91
CA PHE A 48 14.39 -5.95 -5.72
C PHE A 48 12.98 -6.50 -5.46
N ASN A 49 12.79 -7.02 -4.26
CA ASN A 49 11.52 -7.62 -3.81
C ASN A 49 11.03 -6.93 -2.54
N ALA A 50 9.73 -7.04 -2.26
CA ALA A 50 9.05 -6.37 -1.16
C ALA A 50 9.65 -6.78 0.20
N LYS A 51 10.03 -8.07 0.35
CA LYS A 51 10.64 -8.59 1.57
C LYS A 51 11.94 -7.88 1.94
N ARG A 52 12.71 -7.44 0.93
CA ARG A 52 14.00 -6.76 1.09
C ARG A 52 13.92 -5.24 1.27
N LEU A 53 12.72 -4.65 1.17
CA LEU A 53 12.52 -3.26 1.60
C LEU A 53 12.77 -3.13 3.12
N PRO A 54 13.34 -2.01 3.59
CA PRO A 54 13.57 -1.78 5.02
C PRO A 54 12.30 -1.99 5.85
N VAL A 55 12.44 -2.76 6.93
CA VAL A 55 11.34 -3.05 7.85
C VAL A 55 11.19 -1.94 8.90
N THR A 56 9.97 -1.76 9.39
CA THR A 56 9.67 -0.83 10.48
C THR A 56 8.85 -1.52 11.56
N LYS A 57 8.82 -0.98 12.78
CA LYS A 57 8.00 -1.51 13.88
C LYS A 57 6.52 -1.62 13.49
N LEU A 58 5.98 -0.58 12.84
CA LEU A 58 4.61 -0.58 12.33
C LEU A 58 4.40 -1.65 11.25
N GLY A 59 5.30 -1.73 10.27
CA GLY A 59 5.21 -2.71 9.19
C GLY A 59 5.20 -4.14 9.72
N ILE A 60 6.17 -4.50 10.57
CA ILE A 60 6.25 -5.83 11.20
C ILE A 60 5.00 -6.13 12.04
N TYR A 61 4.47 -5.13 12.76
CA TYR A 61 3.30 -5.32 13.60
C TYR A 61 2.06 -5.75 12.79
N ILE A 62 1.77 -5.01 11.72
CA ILE A 62 0.64 -5.31 10.83
C ILE A 62 0.90 -6.62 10.07
N GLU A 63 2.11 -6.81 9.55
CA GLU A 63 2.51 -8.01 8.82
C GLU A 63 2.31 -9.28 9.67
N THR A 64 2.79 -9.26 10.91
CA THR A 64 2.64 -10.37 11.86
C THR A 64 1.16 -10.65 12.12
N ARG A 65 0.36 -9.60 12.32
CA ARG A 65 -1.09 -9.73 12.54
C ARG A 65 -1.79 -10.40 11.35
N VAL A 66 -1.55 -9.91 10.14
CA VAL A 66 -2.17 -10.42 8.90
C VAL A 66 -1.76 -11.88 8.66
N ASN A 67 -0.47 -12.21 8.73
CA ASN A 67 -0.01 -13.57 8.49
C ASN A 67 -0.49 -14.55 9.58
N ASN A 68 -0.60 -14.11 10.84
CA ASN A 68 -1.18 -14.94 11.89
C ASN A 68 -2.68 -15.19 11.65
N PHE A 69 -3.42 -14.20 11.17
CA PHE A 69 -4.81 -14.37 10.77
C PHE A 69 -4.93 -15.40 9.62
N LEU A 70 -4.11 -15.26 8.58
CA LEU A 70 -4.12 -16.17 7.42
C LEU A 70 -3.77 -17.61 7.82
N LYS A 71 -2.73 -17.80 8.65
CA LYS A 71 -2.34 -19.11 9.18
C LYS A 71 -3.46 -19.75 9.99
N LYS A 72 -4.11 -19.00 10.90
CA LYS A 72 -5.22 -19.49 11.71
C LYS A 72 -6.46 -19.86 10.89
N LYS A 73 -6.65 -19.21 9.75
CA LYS A 73 -7.74 -19.49 8.81
C LYS A 73 -7.43 -20.63 7.84
N GLU A 74 -6.22 -21.18 7.87
CA GLU A 74 -5.74 -22.17 6.90
C GLU A 74 -6.03 -21.73 5.46
N SER A 75 -5.82 -20.43 5.18
CA SER A 75 -6.31 -19.80 3.95
C SER A 75 -5.65 -20.32 2.67
N GLY A 76 -4.47 -20.92 2.77
CA GLY A 76 -3.63 -21.23 1.60
C GLY A 76 -3.13 -19.98 0.86
N ALA A 77 -3.21 -18.80 1.48
CA ALA A 77 -2.69 -17.55 0.92
C ALA A 77 -1.15 -17.55 0.90
N GLY A 78 -0.58 -16.77 -0.02
CA GLY A 78 0.85 -16.44 0.02
C GLY A 78 1.20 -15.64 1.27
N GLU A 79 2.49 -15.54 1.57
CA GLU A 79 2.98 -14.67 2.64
C GLU A 79 2.72 -13.20 2.27
N VAL A 80 2.13 -12.44 3.19
CA VAL A 80 1.91 -11.00 3.03
C VAL A 80 3.08 -10.25 3.64
N SER A 81 3.67 -9.31 2.90
CA SER A 81 4.66 -8.35 3.40
C SER A 81 4.03 -6.96 3.55
N ILE A 82 4.26 -6.28 4.69
CA ILE A 82 3.82 -4.90 4.91
C ILE A 82 5.03 -3.98 5.03
N ARG A 83 5.10 -2.93 4.22
CA ARG A 83 6.24 -1.99 4.21
C ARG A 83 5.76 -0.56 4.32
N VAL A 84 6.34 0.16 5.29
CA VAL A 84 6.22 1.62 5.39
C VAL A 84 7.32 2.20 4.53
N VAL A 85 6.94 2.81 3.41
CA VAL A 85 7.88 3.30 2.38
C VAL A 85 8.13 4.80 2.46
N SER A 86 7.30 5.52 3.21
CA SER A 86 7.48 6.95 3.48
C SER A 86 7.03 7.28 4.89
N SER A 87 7.78 8.16 5.55
CA SER A 87 7.48 8.73 6.86
C SER A 87 8.13 10.11 6.94
N SER A 88 7.33 11.17 6.88
CA SER A 88 7.83 12.55 6.92
C SER A 88 6.96 13.45 7.79
N ASP A 89 7.58 14.41 8.44
CA ASP A 89 6.87 15.42 9.21
C ASP A 89 6.35 16.51 8.26
N LYS A 90 5.09 16.91 8.47
CA LYS A 90 4.35 17.88 7.67
C LYS A 90 3.54 18.80 8.57
N LEU A 91 3.07 19.89 7.99
CA LEU A 91 2.18 20.87 8.62
C LEU A 91 0.92 21.00 7.77
N VAL A 92 -0.22 21.23 8.41
CA VAL A 92 -1.42 21.72 7.75
C VAL A 92 -1.75 23.10 8.30
N GLU A 93 -1.87 24.07 7.40
CA GLU A 93 -2.24 25.45 7.73
C GLU A 93 -3.75 25.62 7.72
N VAL A 94 -4.26 26.42 8.66
CA VAL A 94 -5.67 26.81 8.69
C VAL A 94 -5.98 27.72 7.51
N LYS A 95 -6.97 27.32 6.70
CA LYS A 95 -7.38 28.07 5.51
C LYS A 95 -7.94 29.46 5.86
N PRO A 96 -7.86 30.45 4.93
CA PRO A 96 -8.14 31.86 5.23
C PRO A 96 -9.45 32.15 5.96
N GLY A 97 -10.56 31.50 5.59
CA GLY A 97 -11.85 31.74 6.22
C GLY A 97 -11.94 31.29 7.69
N MET A 98 -11.26 30.21 8.06
CA MET A 98 -11.16 29.78 9.47
C MET A 98 -10.10 30.58 10.22
N ARG A 99 -9.04 30.99 9.52
CA ARG A 99 -7.95 31.78 10.09
C ARG A 99 -8.43 33.15 10.55
N SER A 100 -9.11 33.91 9.69
CA SER A 100 -9.65 35.23 10.04
C SER A 100 -10.64 35.18 11.19
N LYS A 101 -11.37 34.07 11.32
CA LYS A 101 -12.41 33.91 12.34
C LYS A 101 -11.88 33.46 13.70
N PHE A 102 -10.89 32.58 13.75
CA PHE A 102 -10.48 31.91 15.00
C PHE A 102 -8.98 31.97 15.31
N VAL A 103 -8.13 32.10 14.30
CA VAL A 103 -6.68 32.14 14.52
C VAL A 103 -6.24 33.55 14.91
N GLU A 104 -6.74 34.56 14.21
CA GLU A 104 -6.42 35.97 14.49
C GLU A 104 -6.97 36.44 15.84
N THR A 105 -8.01 35.78 16.35
CA THR A 105 -8.57 36.00 17.70
C THR A 105 -7.87 35.18 18.78
N GLY A 106 -6.96 34.28 18.41
CA GLY A 106 -6.22 33.43 19.34
C GLY A 106 -6.98 32.19 19.84
N GLU A 107 -8.18 31.91 19.31
CA GLU A 107 -9.01 30.75 19.69
C GLU A 107 -8.55 29.43 19.06
N LEU A 108 -7.80 29.49 17.96
CA LEU A 108 -7.31 28.32 17.22
C LEU A 108 -5.85 28.52 16.80
N SER A 109 -5.05 27.45 16.84
CA SER A 109 -3.70 27.49 16.28
C SER A 109 -3.71 27.67 14.75
N ASN A 110 -2.73 28.41 14.22
CA ASN A 110 -2.59 28.64 12.78
C ASN A 110 -2.24 27.38 11.97
N GLU A 111 -1.55 26.44 12.60
CA GLU A 111 -1.03 25.23 11.96
C GLU A 111 -1.05 24.03 12.90
N PHE A 112 -1.08 22.84 12.31
CA PHE A 112 -1.09 21.58 13.03
C PHE A 112 -0.02 20.64 12.45
N PRO A 113 1.06 20.32 13.20
CA PRO A 113 2.06 19.37 12.77
C PRO A 113 1.54 17.94 12.83
N TYR A 114 1.90 17.14 11.82
CA TYR A 114 1.60 15.71 11.75
C TYR A 114 2.70 14.95 11.04
N ARG A 115 2.77 13.64 11.31
CA ARG A 115 3.61 12.72 10.55
C ARG A 115 2.79 12.05 9.45
N ALA A 116 3.17 12.28 8.21
CA ALA A 116 2.61 11.60 7.05
C ALA A 116 3.33 10.26 6.86
N LYS A 117 2.58 9.16 6.71
CA LYS A 117 3.15 7.86 6.34
C LYS A 117 2.45 7.25 5.14
N ALA A 118 3.23 6.53 4.33
CA ALA A 118 2.72 5.68 3.26
C ALA A 118 3.13 4.24 3.54
N LEU A 119 2.17 3.32 3.52
CA LEU A 119 2.41 1.89 3.67
C LEU A 119 1.70 1.07 2.60
N PHE A 120 2.34 -0.02 2.20
CA PHE A 120 1.85 -0.91 1.16
C PHE A 120 1.92 -2.37 1.61
N ALA A 121 0.98 -3.17 1.11
CA ALA A 121 0.94 -4.61 1.31
C ALA A 121 1.23 -5.35 -0.01
N PHE A 122 2.06 -6.37 0.10
CA PHE A 122 2.50 -7.20 -1.02
C PHE A 122 2.19 -8.66 -0.72
N GLU A 123 1.70 -9.39 -1.71
CA GLU A 123 1.55 -10.84 -1.65
C GLU A 123 2.47 -11.48 -2.69
N GLU A 124 3.15 -12.57 -2.32
CA GLU A 124 3.89 -13.38 -3.28
C GLU A 124 2.94 -14.31 -4.03
N ILE A 125 2.70 -14.04 -5.32
CA ILE A 125 1.82 -14.82 -6.19
C ILE A 125 2.67 -15.40 -7.33
N ASP A 126 2.69 -16.73 -7.46
CA ASP A 126 3.41 -17.44 -8.51
C ASP A 126 4.91 -17.04 -8.59
N GLY A 127 5.52 -16.76 -7.42
CA GLY A 127 6.92 -16.35 -7.26
C GLY A 127 7.21 -14.88 -7.58
N VAL A 128 6.16 -14.05 -7.71
CA VAL A 128 6.24 -12.62 -8.03
C VAL A 128 5.53 -11.80 -6.96
N ASP A 129 6.14 -10.69 -6.54
CA ASP A 129 5.49 -9.75 -5.62
C ASP A 129 4.38 -8.98 -6.33
N VAL A 130 3.17 -9.03 -5.75
CA VAL A 130 2.01 -8.25 -6.18
C VAL A 130 1.67 -7.25 -5.08
N CYS A 131 1.86 -5.95 -5.36
CA CYS A 131 1.39 -4.88 -4.48
C CYS A 131 -0.12 -4.75 -4.61
N PHE A 132 -0.87 -5.06 -3.55
CA PHE A 132 -2.34 -5.23 -3.64
C PHE A 132 -3.14 -4.25 -2.76
N PHE A 133 -2.48 -3.54 -1.84
CA PHE A 133 -3.10 -2.56 -0.96
C PHE A 133 -2.13 -1.43 -0.63
N GLY A 134 -2.61 -0.20 -0.59
CA GLY A 134 -1.85 0.99 -0.21
C GLY A 134 -2.66 1.86 0.74
N MET A 135 -1.99 2.52 1.69
CA MET A 135 -2.64 3.43 2.64
C MET A 135 -1.72 4.59 3.01
N HIS A 136 -2.29 5.79 3.01
CA HIS A 136 -1.68 7.01 3.49
C HIS A 136 -2.38 7.50 4.75
N VAL A 137 -1.60 7.86 5.77
CA VAL A 137 -2.11 8.32 7.06
C VAL A 137 -1.46 9.61 7.50
N GLN A 138 -2.20 10.38 8.29
CA GLN A 138 -1.72 11.56 9.01
C GLN A 138 -1.81 11.27 10.51
N GLU A 139 -0.67 11.35 11.20
CA GLU A 139 -0.58 11.10 12.63
C GLU A 139 -0.24 12.41 13.38
N TYR A 140 -1.22 12.96 14.10
CA TYR A 140 -1.08 14.18 14.90
C TYR A 140 -0.68 13.82 16.34
N GLY A 141 0.58 14.09 16.69
CA GLY A 141 1.20 13.64 17.93
C GLY A 141 0.69 14.34 19.21
N SER A 142 1.40 14.09 20.33
CA SER A 142 1.12 14.75 21.62
C SER A 142 1.41 16.24 21.61
N GLU A 143 2.41 16.66 20.84
CA GLU A 143 2.81 18.06 20.72
C GLU A 143 1.96 18.86 19.71
N CYS A 144 1.02 18.19 19.04
CA CYS A 144 0.10 18.88 18.14
C CYS A 144 -0.97 19.62 18.98
N PRO A 145 -1.25 20.91 18.72
CA PRO A 145 -2.23 21.65 19.51
C PRO A 145 -3.66 21.12 19.32
N PRO A 146 -4.55 21.35 20.30
CA PRO A 146 -5.97 21.10 20.13
C PRO A 146 -6.53 21.87 18.92
N PRO A 147 -7.46 21.29 18.14
CA PRO A 147 -8.19 20.06 18.43
C PRO A 147 -7.50 18.78 17.97
N ASN A 148 -6.34 18.84 17.31
CA ASN A 148 -5.77 17.68 16.59
C ASN A 148 -4.88 16.75 17.46
N THR A 149 -4.57 17.14 18.69
CA THR A 149 -3.76 16.36 19.63
C THR A 149 -4.17 14.88 19.70
N ARG A 150 -3.21 13.97 19.50
CA ARG A 150 -3.38 12.50 19.61
C ARG A 150 -4.45 11.92 18.68
N ARG A 151 -4.58 12.46 17.46
CA ARG A 151 -5.51 11.95 16.43
C ARG A 151 -4.76 11.32 15.27
N VAL A 152 -5.36 10.31 14.66
CA VAL A 152 -4.93 9.80 13.35
C VAL A 152 -6.04 10.00 12.33
N TYR A 153 -5.66 10.28 11.08
CA TYR A 153 -6.57 10.38 9.94
C TYR A 153 -6.07 9.49 8.81
N ILE A 154 -6.92 8.58 8.33
CA ILE A 154 -6.64 7.80 7.13
C ILE A 154 -6.98 8.68 5.94
N ALA A 155 -5.95 9.19 5.26
CA ALA A 155 -6.11 10.16 4.19
C ALA A 155 -6.63 9.51 2.90
N TYR A 156 -5.99 8.40 2.52
CA TYR A 156 -6.38 7.60 1.36
C TYR A 156 -6.05 6.14 1.65
N LEU A 157 -6.91 5.25 1.18
CA LEU A 157 -6.61 3.84 1.03
C LEU A 157 -7.05 3.41 -0.36
N ASP A 158 -6.35 2.42 -0.91
CA ASP A 158 -6.63 1.90 -2.25
C ASP A 158 -6.18 0.44 -2.35
N SER A 159 -6.70 -0.27 -3.33
CA SER A 159 -6.36 -1.69 -3.52
C SER A 159 -6.52 -2.13 -4.96
N VAL A 160 -5.68 -3.08 -5.39
CA VAL A 160 -5.95 -3.89 -6.59
C VAL A 160 -6.40 -5.28 -6.18
N HIS A 161 -7.43 -5.79 -6.83
CA HIS A 161 -8.23 -6.90 -6.30
C HIS A 161 -7.64 -8.31 -6.50
N PHE A 162 -6.34 -8.42 -6.79
CA PHE A 162 -5.67 -9.68 -7.16
C PHE A 162 -5.27 -10.59 -6.01
N PHE A 163 -5.47 -10.19 -4.75
CA PHE A 163 -5.12 -10.99 -3.57
C PHE A 163 -5.68 -12.42 -3.64
N LYS A 164 -4.84 -13.42 -3.33
CA LYS A 164 -5.18 -14.84 -3.32
C LYS A 164 -5.15 -15.41 -1.87
N PRO A 165 -6.15 -16.21 -1.47
CA PRO A 165 -7.38 -16.50 -2.20
C PRO A 165 -8.37 -15.33 -2.11
N ARG A 166 -9.20 -15.17 -3.15
CA ARG A 166 -10.17 -14.07 -3.28
C ARG A 166 -11.12 -13.92 -2.09
N HIS A 167 -11.53 -15.03 -1.47
CA HIS A 167 -12.48 -15.01 -0.36
C HIS A 167 -11.89 -14.43 0.94
N CYS A 168 -10.57 -14.38 1.09
CA CYS A 168 -9.89 -13.78 2.25
C CYS A 168 -9.62 -12.29 2.07
N ARG A 169 -9.66 -11.77 0.84
CA ARG A 169 -9.19 -10.43 0.48
C ARG A 169 -9.76 -9.31 1.35
N THR A 170 -11.08 -9.25 1.51
CA THR A 170 -11.74 -8.24 2.35
C THR A 170 -11.29 -8.33 3.81
N ALA A 171 -11.20 -9.55 4.34
CA ALA A 171 -10.74 -9.75 5.71
C ALA A 171 -9.28 -9.33 5.89
N VAL A 172 -8.41 -9.55 4.91
CA VAL A 172 -7.02 -9.06 4.93
C VAL A 172 -6.95 -7.54 4.98
N TYR A 173 -7.76 -6.83 4.19
CA TYR A 173 -7.83 -5.37 4.27
C TYR A 173 -8.24 -4.90 5.67
N HIS A 174 -9.22 -5.56 6.28
CA HIS A 174 -9.64 -5.24 7.64
C HIS A 174 -8.52 -5.51 8.65
N GLU A 175 -7.81 -6.63 8.54
CA GLU A 175 -6.70 -6.95 9.43
C GLU A 175 -5.54 -5.94 9.31
N ILE A 176 -5.31 -5.37 8.13
CA ILE A 176 -4.34 -4.28 7.92
C ILE A 176 -4.77 -3.03 8.69
N ILE A 177 -6.02 -2.59 8.50
CA ILE A 177 -6.56 -1.37 9.12
C ILE A 177 -6.67 -1.54 10.64
N LEU A 178 -7.20 -2.67 11.12
CA LEU A 178 -7.27 -3.00 12.54
C LEU A 178 -5.88 -3.11 13.17
N GLY A 179 -4.90 -3.66 12.45
CA GLY A 179 -3.51 -3.69 12.87
C GLY A 179 -2.91 -2.29 13.05
N TYR A 180 -3.18 -1.38 12.10
CA TYR A 180 -2.79 0.02 12.20
C TYR A 180 -3.45 0.71 13.40
N LEU A 181 -4.77 0.59 13.55
CA LEU A 181 -5.54 1.23 14.62
C LEU A 181 -5.10 0.74 16.01
N ASP A 182 -4.87 -0.56 16.17
CA ASP A 182 -4.37 -1.13 17.42
C ASP A 182 -2.93 -0.67 17.73
N TYR A 183 -2.07 -0.58 16.71
CA TYR A 183 -0.71 -0.08 16.88
C TYR A 183 -0.70 1.38 17.36
N VAL A 184 -1.45 2.27 16.71
CA VAL A 184 -1.49 3.69 17.11
C VAL A 184 -2.17 3.89 18.45
N LYS A 185 -3.18 3.07 18.79
CA LYS A 185 -3.76 3.04 20.14
C LYS A 185 -2.69 2.76 21.20
N LYS A 186 -1.80 1.79 20.97
CA LYS A 186 -0.68 1.47 21.88
C LYS A 186 0.35 2.59 22.00
N LEU A 187 0.48 3.44 20.97
CA LEU A 187 1.31 4.64 21.03
C LEU A 187 0.62 5.83 21.74
N GLY A 188 -0.62 5.67 22.18
CA GLY A 188 -1.37 6.68 22.91
C GLY A 188 -2.12 7.68 22.00
N TYR A 189 -2.38 7.33 20.74
CA TYR A 189 -3.39 8.04 19.95
C TYR A 189 -4.78 7.65 20.47
N THR A 190 -5.67 8.63 20.61
CA THR A 190 -6.95 8.46 21.30
C THR A 190 -8.14 8.39 20.35
N MET A 191 -7.99 8.95 19.13
CA MET A 191 -9.07 9.02 18.14
C MET A 191 -8.54 8.75 16.74
N ALA A 192 -9.34 8.03 15.95
CA ALA A 192 -9.09 7.78 14.53
C ALA A 192 -10.24 8.37 13.70
N HIS A 193 -9.88 8.97 12.58
CA HIS A 193 -10.80 9.63 11.67
C HIS A 193 -10.70 8.97 10.28
N ILE A 194 -11.84 8.60 9.73
CA ILE A 194 -11.96 7.99 8.41
C ILE A 194 -13.05 8.73 7.66
N TRP A 195 -12.73 9.22 6.47
CA TRP A 195 -13.72 9.74 5.55
C TRP A 195 -14.04 8.66 4.53
N ALA A 196 -15.22 8.04 4.65
CA ALA A 196 -15.71 7.03 3.70
C ALA A 196 -16.16 7.69 2.39
N CYS A 197 -15.19 8.10 1.59
CA CYS A 197 -15.37 8.72 0.28
C CYS A 197 -14.82 7.78 -0.80
N PRO A 198 -15.65 7.25 -1.71
CA PRO A 198 -15.14 6.53 -2.86
C PRO A 198 -14.52 7.52 -3.87
N PRO A 199 -13.58 7.08 -4.72
CA PRO A 199 -13.02 7.93 -5.76
C PRO A 199 -14.11 8.34 -6.77
N SER A 200 -13.91 9.49 -7.41
CA SER A 200 -14.74 9.91 -8.53
C SER A 200 -14.60 8.93 -9.70
N GLU A 201 -15.56 8.96 -10.62
CA GLU A 201 -15.47 8.14 -11.83
C GLU A 201 -14.23 8.51 -12.65
N GLY A 202 -13.36 7.53 -12.88
CA GLY A 202 -12.09 7.71 -13.60
C GLY A 202 -10.91 8.20 -12.74
N ASP A 203 -11.11 8.47 -11.45
CA ASP A 203 -10.04 8.83 -10.52
C ASP A 203 -9.48 7.59 -9.80
N ASP A 204 -8.17 7.58 -9.59
CA ASP A 204 -7.46 6.58 -8.80
C ASP A 204 -6.84 7.23 -7.56
N TYR A 205 -7.01 6.64 -6.36
CA TYR A 205 -6.41 7.20 -5.14
C TYR A 205 -4.91 6.96 -5.05
N ILE A 206 -4.45 5.74 -5.33
CA ILE A 206 -3.03 5.35 -5.22
C ILE A 206 -2.59 4.54 -6.43
N PHE A 207 -3.35 3.52 -6.83
CA PHE A 207 -2.96 2.63 -7.92
C PHE A 207 -3.54 3.11 -9.24
N HIS A 208 -2.65 3.57 -10.13
CA HIS A 208 -3.09 4.04 -11.43
C HIS A 208 -3.67 2.92 -12.30
N CYS A 209 -4.82 3.20 -12.93
CA CYS A 209 -5.49 2.36 -13.92
C CYS A 209 -5.95 1.01 -13.36
N HIS A 210 -7.02 1.03 -12.58
CA HIS A 210 -7.63 -0.18 -12.02
C HIS A 210 -8.14 -1.16 -13.09
N PRO A 211 -8.19 -2.47 -12.77
CA PRO A 211 -8.81 -3.46 -13.65
C PRO A 211 -10.28 -3.09 -13.93
N LEU A 212 -10.71 -3.19 -15.19
CA LEU A 212 -12.06 -2.78 -15.61
C LEU A 212 -13.18 -3.54 -14.87
N GLU A 213 -12.91 -4.78 -14.47
CA GLU A 213 -13.84 -5.63 -13.73
C GLU A 213 -13.84 -5.36 -12.21
N GLN A 214 -12.89 -4.56 -11.71
CA GLN A 214 -12.85 -4.13 -10.32
C GLN A 214 -13.86 -3.01 -10.08
N LYS A 215 -14.99 -3.36 -9.46
CA LYS A 215 -16.05 -2.40 -9.15
C LYS A 215 -15.66 -1.46 -8.00
N ILE A 216 -15.75 -0.16 -8.24
CA ILE A 216 -15.63 0.87 -7.20
C ILE A 216 -16.88 0.83 -6.30
N PRO A 217 -16.75 0.77 -4.96
CA PRO A 217 -17.89 0.76 -4.07
C PRO A 217 -18.62 2.12 -4.07
N LYS A 218 -19.96 2.09 -4.06
CA LYS A 218 -20.77 3.29 -3.82
C LYS A 218 -20.64 3.75 -2.36
N PRO A 219 -20.93 5.03 -2.02
CA PRO A 219 -20.74 5.56 -0.66
C PRO A 219 -21.34 4.70 0.45
N LYS A 220 -22.60 4.26 0.31
CA LYS A 220 -23.25 3.41 1.33
C LYS A 220 -22.52 2.08 1.55
N ARG A 221 -22.09 1.42 0.47
CA ARG A 221 -21.34 0.16 0.56
C ARG A 221 -19.98 0.35 1.23
N LEU A 222 -19.32 1.49 0.97
CA LEU A 222 -18.04 1.82 1.60
C LEU A 222 -18.21 2.19 3.08
N GLN A 223 -19.34 2.79 3.46
CA GLN A 223 -19.67 3.09 4.86
C GLN A 223 -19.98 1.83 5.67
N ASP A 224 -20.64 0.84 5.04
CA ASP A 224 -20.96 -0.43 5.68
C ASP A 224 -19.75 -1.38 5.76
N TRP A 225 -18.74 -1.16 4.91
CA TRP A 225 -17.48 -1.89 4.87
C TRP A 225 -16.54 -1.42 5.98
#